data_AF-A0A945NHT1-F1
#
_entry.id   AF-A0A945NHT1-F1
#
_cell.length_a   1.000
_cell.length_b   1.000
_cell.length_c   1.000
_cell.angle_alpha   90.00
_cell.angle_beta   90.00
_cell.angle_gamma   90.00
#
_symmetry.space_group_name_H-M   'P 1'
#
loop_
_entity.id
_entity.type
_entity.pdbx_description
1 polymer ?
#
loop_
_entity_poly.entity_id
_entity_poly.type
_entity_poly.pdbx_seq_one_letter_code
_entity_poly.pdbx_strand_id
1 'polypeptide(L)'
;MKIKERIDYSAIVDRKPLSLPDGGRVIVWPVVNLEEWPPELPLPRRILTPPGEGGHVPDIPNWCWSEYGMRIGVWRLMKVLEEFGITPTVSMNGTVPEAYPRV
;
A
#
# COMPACT_ATOMS: atom_id res chain seq x y z
N MET A 1 -2.90 4.49 30.26
CA MET A 1 -1.69 4.58 29.42
C MET A 1 -1.82 5.75 28.47
N LYS A 2 -0.97 6.77 28.60
CA LYS A 2 -0.93 7.92 27.69
C LYS A 2 -0.31 7.50 26.35
N ILE A 3 -0.60 8.24 25.27
CA ILE A 3 -0.11 7.91 23.92
C ILE A 3 1.42 7.73 23.88
N LYS A 4 2.16 8.56 24.62
CA LYS A 4 3.63 8.54 24.68
C LYS A 4 4.22 7.42 25.55
N GLU A 5 3.40 6.69 26.30
CA GLU A 5 3.86 5.62 27.20
C GLU A 5 3.78 4.24 26.53
N ARG A 6 3.41 4.17 25.24
CA ARG A 6 3.20 2.90 24.51
C ARG A 6 4.48 2.25 24.03
N ILE A 7 5.52 3.06 23.78
CA ILE A 7 6.80 2.63 23.22
C ILE A 7 7.88 3.53 23.80
N ASP A 8 8.98 2.94 24.26
CA ASP A 8 10.13 3.69 24.76
C ASP A 8 10.82 4.46 23.64
N TYR A 9 11.34 5.64 23.97
CA TYR A 9 12.16 6.40 23.03
C TYR A 9 13.47 5.66 22.74
N SER A 10 13.80 5.53 21.45
CA SER A 10 15.08 4.96 21.00
C SER A 10 15.65 5.82 19.88
N ALA A 11 16.69 6.59 20.20
CA ALA A 11 17.41 7.42 19.22
C ALA A 11 18.25 6.55 18.29
N ILE A 12 18.36 6.94 17.02
CA ILE A 12 19.14 6.17 16.03
C ILE A 12 20.64 6.12 16.37
N VAL A 13 21.17 7.17 17.01
CA VAL A 13 22.60 7.27 17.40
C VAL A 13 22.99 6.30 18.51
N ASP A 14 22.02 5.83 19.30
CA ASP A 14 22.23 4.89 20.40
C ASP A 14 22.00 3.43 19.98
N ARG A 15 21.51 3.19 18.76
CA ARG A 15 21.20 1.84 18.28
C ARG A 15 22.48 1.10 17.92
N LYS A 16 22.57 -0.15 18.36
CA LYS A 16 23.64 -1.05 17.91
C LYS A 16 23.58 -1.22 16.38
N PRO A 17 24.74 -1.29 15.69
CA PRO A 17 24.75 -1.57 14.26
C PRO A 17 24.01 -2.87 13.94
N LEU A 18 23.16 -2.83 12.92
CA LEU A 18 22.47 -4.01 12.42
C LEU A 18 23.44 -4.84 11.59
N SER A 19 23.58 -6.13 11.91
CA SER A 19 24.32 -7.08 11.06
C SER A 19 23.33 -7.76 10.12
N LEU A 20 23.55 -7.59 8.82
CA LEU A 20 22.71 -8.18 7.79
C LEU A 20 23.35 -9.44 7.22
N PRO A 21 22.54 -10.36 6.65
CA PRO A 21 23.06 -11.47 5.86
C PRO A 21 24.06 -10.99 4.81
N ASP A 22 25.07 -11.83 4.55
CA ASP A 22 26.09 -11.61 3.51
C ASP A 22 26.85 -10.28 3.61
N GLY A 23 26.92 -9.69 4.80
CA GLY A 23 27.59 -8.39 5.01
C GLY A 23 26.84 -7.22 4.38
N GLY A 24 25.54 -7.37 4.10
CA GLY A 24 24.69 -6.32 3.55
C GLY A 24 24.67 -5.06 4.41
N ARG A 25 24.37 -3.91 3.79
CA ARG A 25 24.24 -2.61 4.47
C ARG A 25 22.83 -2.03 4.43
N VAL A 26 21.97 -2.57 3.57
CA VAL A 26 20.58 -2.15 3.37
C VAL A 26 19.73 -3.38 3.13
N ILE A 27 18.56 -3.45 3.78
CA ILE A 27 17.48 -4.36 3.39
C ILE A 27 16.51 -3.55 2.53
N VAL A 28 16.18 -4.06 1.35
CA VAL A 28 15.05 -3.58 0.55
C VAL A 28 13.91 -4.57 0.71
N TRP A 29 12.75 -4.10 1.16
CA TRP A 29 11.56 -4.91 1.37
C TRP A 29 10.40 -4.36 0.54
N PRO A 30 10.19 -4.88 -0.68
CA PRO A 30 9.10 -4.43 -1.53
C PRO A 30 7.77 -4.90 -0.97
N VAL A 31 6.85 -3.95 -0.77
CA VAL A 31 5.48 -4.22 -0.36
C VAL A 31 4.53 -3.74 -1.45
N VAL A 32 3.72 -4.65 -1.98
CA VAL A 32 2.66 -4.33 -2.94
C VAL A 32 1.35 -4.23 -2.17
N ASN A 33 0.77 -3.04 -2.15
CA ASN A 33 -0.53 -2.81 -1.50
C ASN A 33 -1.66 -3.09 -2.49
N LEU A 34 -2.56 -3.98 -2.11
CA LEU A 34 -3.80 -4.26 -2.82
C LEU A 34 -4.96 -3.77 -1.97
N GLU A 35 -5.67 -2.77 -2.46
CA GLU A 35 -6.77 -2.16 -1.72
C GLU A 35 -8.05 -2.14 -2.56
N GLU A 36 -9.14 -2.63 -1.97
CA GLU A 36 -10.48 -2.45 -2.50
C GLU A 36 -11.26 -1.48 -1.60
N TRP A 37 -11.99 -0.55 -2.23
CA TRP A 37 -12.79 0.45 -1.55
C TRP A 37 -14.18 0.52 -2.20
N PRO A 38 -15.26 0.31 -1.42
CA PRO A 38 -16.62 0.41 -1.93
C PRO A 38 -16.91 1.82 -2.47
N PRO A 39 -17.40 1.98 -3.72
CA PRO A 39 -17.67 3.28 -4.31
C PRO A 39 -18.79 4.05 -3.61
N GLU A 40 -19.64 3.37 -2.83
CA GLU A 40 -20.74 3.94 -2.06
C GLU A 40 -20.30 4.68 -0.79
N LEU A 41 -19.01 4.59 -0.42
CA LEU A 41 -18.44 5.24 0.75
C LEU A 41 -17.43 6.33 0.35
N PRO A 42 -17.17 7.32 1.23
CA PRO A 42 -16.09 8.27 0.99
C PRO A 42 -14.75 7.56 0.80
N LEU A 43 -14.15 7.71 -0.39
CA LEU A 43 -12.83 7.15 -0.66
C LEU A 43 -11.76 7.79 0.26
N PRO A 44 -10.86 7.00 0.87
CA PRO A 44 -9.86 7.51 1.79
C PRO A 44 -8.73 8.26 1.09
N ARG A 45 -8.58 8.08 -0.22
CA ARG A 45 -7.57 8.73 -1.06
C ARG A 45 -8.21 9.25 -2.34
N ARG A 46 -7.84 10.47 -2.72
CA ARG A 46 -8.26 11.12 -3.96
C ARG A 46 -7.05 11.71 -4.65
N ILE A 47 -6.93 11.47 -5.94
CA ILE A 47 -5.95 12.12 -6.82
C ILE A 47 -6.61 13.17 -7.71
N LEU A 48 -7.90 13.00 -8.00
CA LEU A 48 -8.72 13.96 -8.73
C LEU A 48 -9.52 14.77 -7.71
N THR A 49 -9.28 16.07 -7.66
CA THR A 49 -10.12 16.99 -6.88
C THR A 49 -11.42 17.21 -7.65
N PRO A 50 -12.59 16.88 -7.07
CA PRO A 50 -13.86 17.15 -7.75
C PRO A 50 -14.08 18.66 -7.92
N PRO A 51 -14.78 19.09 -8.99
CA PRO A 51 -15.20 20.48 -9.10
C PRO A 51 -16.23 20.80 -8.00
N GLY A 52 -16.06 21.95 -7.34
CA GLY A 52 -16.91 22.42 -6.24
C GLY A 52 -16.36 22.14 -4.84
N GLU A 53 -17.15 22.48 -3.83
CA GLU A 53 -16.84 22.17 -2.43
C GLU A 53 -17.40 20.79 -2.06
N GLY A 54 -16.61 19.99 -1.35
CA GLY A 54 -17.04 18.70 -0.80
C GLY A 54 -16.61 17.48 -1.61
N GLY A 55 -16.60 16.33 -0.93
CA GLY A 55 -16.35 15.03 -1.55
C GLY A 55 -17.64 14.41 -2.04
N HIS A 56 -17.79 14.23 -3.35
CA HIS A 56 -18.93 13.53 -3.93
C HIS A 56 -18.88 12.05 -3.56
N VAL A 57 -20.05 11.48 -3.26
CA VAL A 57 -20.22 10.03 -3.07
C VAL A 57 -21.39 9.60 -3.96
N PRO A 58 -21.19 8.69 -4.93
CA PRO A 58 -19.92 8.02 -5.25
C PRO A 58 -18.91 8.95 -5.95
N ASP A 59 -17.63 8.78 -5.62
CA ASP A 59 -16.50 9.48 -6.26
C ASP A 59 -16.01 8.67 -7.47
N ILE A 60 -16.82 8.65 -8.53
CA ILE A 60 -16.59 7.83 -9.73
C ILE A 60 -15.20 8.07 -10.36
N PRO A 61 -14.71 9.32 -10.53
CA PRO A 61 -13.39 9.53 -11.12
C PRO A 61 -12.25 8.90 -10.32
N ASN A 62 -12.25 9.05 -8.99
CA ASN A 62 -11.21 8.45 -8.15
C ASN A 62 -11.37 6.93 -8.02
N TRP A 63 -12.60 6.41 -8.01
CA TRP A 63 -12.84 4.97 -8.05
C TRP A 63 -12.33 4.35 -9.36
N CYS A 64 -12.63 4.94 -10.52
CA CYS A 64 -12.10 4.49 -11.81
C CYS A 64 -10.55 4.52 -11.85
N TRP A 65 -9.94 5.49 -11.18
CA TRP A 65 -8.48 5.52 -11.02
C TRP A 65 -7.98 4.34 -10.18
N SER A 66 -8.62 4.02 -9.05
CA SER A 66 -8.24 2.85 -8.24
C SER A 66 -8.45 1.53 -8.97
N GLU A 67 -9.48 1.43 -9.81
CA GLU A 67 -9.76 0.24 -10.64
C GLU A 67 -8.60 -0.11 -11.57
N TYR A 68 -7.83 0.88 -12.02
CA TYR A 68 -6.63 0.62 -12.82
C TYR A 68 -5.63 -0.26 -12.06
N GLY A 69 -5.52 -0.10 -10.74
CA GLY A 69 -4.61 -0.88 -9.89
C GLY A 69 -4.88 -2.38 -9.98
N MET A 70 -6.12 -2.80 -9.74
CA MET A 70 -6.53 -4.22 -9.78
C MET A 70 -6.61 -4.77 -11.20
N ARG A 71 -7.03 -3.95 -12.18
CA ARG A 71 -7.21 -4.39 -13.56
C ARG A 71 -5.90 -4.50 -14.34
N ILE A 72 -4.95 -3.60 -14.12
CA ILE A 72 -3.76 -3.44 -14.97
C ILE A 72 -2.48 -3.30 -14.14
N GLY A 73 -2.50 -2.45 -13.11
CA GLY A 73 -1.33 -2.06 -12.33
C GLY A 73 -0.62 -3.23 -11.68
N VAL A 74 -1.38 -4.08 -10.97
CA VAL A 74 -0.84 -5.26 -10.27
C VAL A 74 -0.09 -6.19 -11.22
N TRP A 75 -0.65 -6.49 -12.39
CA TRP A 75 -0.02 -7.36 -13.37
C TRP A 75 1.30 -6.80 -13.92
N ARG A 76 1.37 -5.48 -14.12
CA ARG A 76 2.61 -4.81 -14.53
C ARG A 76 3.68 -4.86 -13.43
N LEU A 77 3.28 -4.64 -12.17
CA LEU A 77 4.19 -4.72 -11.03
C LEU A 77 4.74 -6.14 -10.85
N MET A 78 3.86 -7.14 -10.87
CA MET A 78 4.26 -8.54 -10.72
C MET A 78 5.22 -8.99 -11.83
N LYS A 79 4.95 -8.58 -13.08
CA LYS A 79 5.86 -8.87 -14.21
C LYS A 79 7.27 -8.32 -14.00
N VAL A 80 7.39 -7.07 -13.54
CA VAL A 80 8.71 -6.44 -13.30
C VAL A 80 9.41 -7.11 -12.13
N LEU A 81 8.70 -7.40 -11.04
CA LEU A 81 9.27 -8.07 -9.89
C LEU A 81 9.79 -9.47 -10.24
N GLU A 82 9.04 -10.21 -11.05
CA GLU A 82 9.45 -11.50 -11.61
C GLU A 82 10.71 -11.37 -12.48
N GLU A 83 10.79 -10.37 -13.36
CA GLU A 83 11.97 -10.10 -14.20
C GLU A 83 13.26 -9.90 -13.38
N PHE A 84 13.16 -9.31 -12.19
CA PHE A 84 14.29 -9.12 -11.27
C PHE A 84 14.45 -10.24 -10.23
N GLY A 85 13.64 -11.30 -10.29
CA GLY A 85 13.68 -12.40 -9.31
C GLY A 85 13.30 -11.97 -7.88
N ILE A 86 12.50 -10.92 -7.75
CA ILE A 86 12.10 -10.33 -6.47
C ILE A 86 10.72 -10.86 -6.08
N THR A 87 10.62 -11.45 -4.89
CA THR A 87 9.32 -11.80 -4.29
C THR A 87 8.85 -10.67 -3.37
N PRO A 88 7.79 -9.92 -3.73
CA PRO A 88 7.26 -8.88 -2.84
C PRO A 88 6.48 -9.50 -1.68
N THR A 89 6.30 -8.72 -0.62
CA THR A 89 5.20 -8.95 0.32
C THR A 89 3.94 -8.26 -0.19
N VAL A 90 2.80 -8.93 -0.08
CA VAL A 90 1.50 -8.31 -0.38
C VAL A 90 0.85 -7.86 0.91
N SER A 91 0.41 -6.60 0.94
CA SER A 91 -0.45 -6.06 2.01
C SER A 91 -1.82 -5.80 1.42
N MET A 92 -2.85 -6.51 1.87
CA MET A 92 -4.21 -6.37 1.34
C MET A 92 -5.25 -6.20 2.44
N ASN A 93 -6.30 -5.43 2.18
CA ASN A 93 -7.48 -5.43 3.05
C ASN A 93 -8.37 -6.67 2.78
N GLY A 94 -9.17 -7.05 3.77
CA GLY A 94 -9.88 -8.33 3.78
C GLY A 94 -10.93 -8.51 2.68
N THR A 95 -11.39 -7.45 2.03
CA THR A 95 -12.39 -7.50 0.95
C THR A 95 -11.79 -7.84 -0.41
N VAL A 96 -10.47 -7.69 -0.59
CA VAL A 96 -9.81 -7.91 -1.88
C VAL A 96 -10.01 -9.33 -2.42
N PRO A 97 -9.85 -10.41 -1.63
CA PRO A 97 -10.05 -11.77 -2.16
C PRO A 97 -11.49 -12.04 -2.64
N GLU A 98 -12.47 -11.36 -2.05
CA GLU A 98 -13.88 -11.48 -2.43
C GLU A 98 -14.20 -10.67 -3.69
N ALA A 99 -13.71 -9.42 -3.76
CA ALA A 99 -13.95 -8.52 -4.89
C ALA A 99 -13.13 -8.90 -6.13
N TYR A 100 -11.89 -9.36 -5.94
CA TYR A 100 -10.92 -9.64 -6.99
C TYR A 100 -10.24 -11.00 -6.81
N PRO A 101 -10.99 -12.13 -6.83
CA PRO A 101 -10.44 -13.47 -6.54
C PRO A 101 -9.35 -13.95 -7.51
N ARG A 102 -9.21 -13.29 -8.66
CA ARG A 102 -8.16 -13.60 -9.65
C ARG A 102 -6.83 -12.90 -9.35
N VAL A 103 -6.87 -11.78 -8.63
CA VAL A 103 -5.70 -10.98 -8.24
C VAL A 103 -5.08 -11.60 -6.99
#